data_AF-A0A6J2VKR7-F1
#
_entry.id   AF-A0A6J2VKR7-F1
#
_cell.length_a   1.000
_cell.length_b   1.000
_cell.length_c   1.000
_cell.angle_alpha   90.00
_cell.angle_beta   90.00
_cell.angle_gamma   90.00
#
_symmetry.space_group_name_H-M   'P 1'
#
loop_
_entity.id
_entity.type
_entity.pdbx_description
1 polymer ?
#
loop_
_entity_poly.entity_id
_entity_poly.type
_entity_poly.pdbx_seq_one_letter_code
_entity_poly.pdbx_strand_id
1 'polypeptide(L)'
;MRLRKICARTQQYISETTSNMLTTAKVYKAHRKIIVQTHVSELRYVDVAEALHRNLTLLRKRSGELSQKLKELQHLILEQIKEMHRTEVDIDIKIRACQGSCKSTSVYSIDHQYYKSMRDSLAELGQTAEKKRTVFKDTKLQLHPVPAPPVSLSYRMIPIVRKELLTKFEDIEQNQVVLEDIWEDLLNE
;
A
#
# COMPACT_ATOMS: atom_id res chain seq x y z
N MET A 1 57.15 24.69 -44.12
CA MET A 1 56.82 25.18 -42.75
C MET A 1 55.35 25.03 -42.34
N ARG A 2 54.34 25.21 -43.22
CA ARG A 2 52.90 25.15 -42.87
C ARG A 2 52.42 23.77 -42.37
N LEU A 3 52.85 22.68 -43.02
CA LEU A 3 52.51 21.31 -42.61
C LEU A 3 52.91 20.99 -41.16
N ARG A 4 54.11 21.38 -40.73
CA ARG A 4 54.55 21.17 -39.34
C ARG A 4 53.67 21.91 -38.32
N LYS A 5 53.22 23.13 -38.65
CA LYS A 5 52.28 23.89 -37.80
C LYS A 5 50.91 23.23 -37.72
N ILE A 6 50.41 22.67 -38.83
CA ILE A 6 49.15 21.92 -38.87
C ILE A 6 49.28 20.66 -38.02
N CYS A 7 50.31 19.85 -38.23
CA CYS A 7 50.53 18.62 -37.45
C CYS A 7 50.68 18.91 -35.94
N ALA A 8 51.43 19.95 -35.56
CA ALA A 8 51.57 20.35 -34.15
C ALA A 8 50.22 20.73 -33.53
N ARG A 9 49.39 21.49 -34.27
CA ARG A 9 48.06 21.89 -33.80
C ARG A 9 47.09 20.71 -33.71
N THR A 10 47.13 19.79 -34.68
CA THR A 10 46.35 18.54 -34.64
C THR A 10 46.73 17.69 -33.43
N GLN A 11 48.02 17.56 -33.15
CA GLN A 11 48.51 16.79 -32.00
C GLN A 11 48.11 17.42 -30.67
N GLN A 12 48.14 18.76 -30.58
CA GLN A 12 47.60 19.48 -29.44
C GLN A 12 46.11 19.19 -29.23
N TYR A 13 45.28 19.33 -30.27
CA TYR A 13 43.84 19.02 -30.18
C TYR A 13 43.57 17.57 -29.76
N ILE A 14 44.34 16.60 -30.28
CA ILE A 14 44.22 15.19 -29.86
C ILE A 14 44.54 15.04 -28.36
N SER A 15 45.60 15.69 -27.88
CA SER A 15 46.00 15.63 -26.47
C SER A 15 44.96 16.26 -25.54
N GLU A 16 44.42 17.43 -25.91
CA GLU A 16 43.36 18.12 -25.17
C GLU A 16 42.07 17.29 -25.14
N THR A 17 41.68 16.71 -26.29
CA THR A 17 40.50 15.84 -26.40
C THR A 17 40.65 14.60 -25.52
N THR A 18 41.84 14.00 -25.49
CA THR A 18 42.13 12.82 -24.65
C THR A 18 42.02 13.18 -23.16
N SER A 19 42.59 14.32 -22.76
CA SER A 19 42.49 14.84 -21.38
C SER A 19 41.02 15.09 -20.97
N ASN A 20 40.24 15.71 -21.85
CA ASN A 20 38.82 15.95 -21.61
C ASN A 20 38.05 14.64 -21.42
N MET A 21 38.27 13.65 -22.29
CA MET A 21 37.62 12.34 -22.19
C MET A 21 38.01 11.59 -20.90
N LEU A 22 39.26 11.70 -20.44
CA LEU A 22 39.68 11.13 -19.15
C LEU A 22 38.96 11.79 -17.97
N THR A 23 38.75 13.10 -18.03
CA THR A 23 37.96 13.83 -17.02
C THR A 23 36.50 13.38 -17.06
N THR A 24 35.91 13.25 -18.24
CA THR A 24 34.56 12.70 -18.44
C THR A 24 34.44 11.28 -17.86
N ALA A 25 35.44 10.42 -18.04
CA ALA A 25 35.44 9.07 -17.48
C ALA A 25 35.43 9.06 -15.95
N LYS A 26 36.22 9.94 -15.32
CA LYS A 26 36.21 10.09 -13.84
C LYS A 26 34.84 10.53 -13.33
N VAL A 27 34.24 11.53 -13.98
CA VAL A 27 32.90 12.04 -13.67
C VAL A 27 31.85 10.93 -13.84
N TYR A 28 31.88 10.22 -14.97
CA TYR A 28 30.99 9.08 -15.24
C TYR A 28 31.06 8.02 -14.15
N LYS A 29 32.27 7.60 -13.75
CA LYS A 29 32.46 6.60 -12.70
C LYS A 29 31.91 7.05 -11.35
N ALA A 30 32.11 8.32 -10.99
CA ALA A 30 31.57 8.89 -9.75
C ALA A 30 30.04 8.89 -9.76
N HIS A 31 29.42 9.38 -10.84
CA HIS A 31 27.97 9.40 -10.97
C HIS A 31 27.36 8.01 -11.10
N ARG A 32 28.04 7.06 -11.75
CA ARG A 32 27.56 5.67 -11.89
C ARG A 32 27.24 5.06 -10.53
N LYS A 33 28.13 5.25 -9.55
CA LYS A 33 27.93 4.71 -8.21
C LYS A 33 26.64 5.24 -7.59
N ILE A 34 26.40 6.55 -7.71
CA ILE A 34 25.22 7.22 -7.16
C ILE A 34 23.96 6.72 -7.89
N ILE A 35 23.97 6.71 -9.22
CA ILE A 35 22.82 6.30 -10.04
C ILE A 35 22.44 4.84 -9.76
N VAL A 36 23.41 3.93 -9.73
CA VAL A 36 23.15 2.51 -9.40
C VAL A 36 22.59 2.37 -7.99
N GLN A 37 23.14 3.11 -7.02
CA GLN A 37 22.64 3.07 -5.65
C GLN A 37 21.21 3.58 -5.54
N THR A 38 20.88 4.67 -6.23
CA THR A 38 19.51 5.20 -6.30
C THR A 38 18.57 4.20 -6.95
N HIS A 39 18.95 3.63 -8.10
CA HIS A 39 18.13 2.63 -8.80
C HIS A 39 17.81 1.42 -7.92
N VAL A 40 18.81 0.86 -7.21
CA VAL A 40 18.59 -0.25 -6.28
C VAL A 40 17.65 0.16 -5.13
N SER A 41 17.75 1.40 -4.66
CA SER A 41 16.86 1.91 -3.61
C SER A 41 15.42 2.10 -4.08
N GLU A 42 15.21 2.52 -5.33
CA GLU A 42 13.89 2.66 -5.95
C GLU A 42 13.21 1.30 -6.14
N LEU A 43 13.95 0.30 -6.63
CA LEU A 43 13.45 -1.07 -6.73
C LEU A 43 13.02 -1.60 -5.36
N ARG A 44 13.88 -1.44 -4.35
CA ARG A 44 13.56 -1.86 -2.98
C ARG A 44 12.36 -1.12 -2.41
N TYR A 45 12.19 0.16 -2.72
CA TYR A 45 11.03 0.93 -2.27
C TYR A 45 9.74 0.35 -2.85
N VAL A 46 9.73 -0.01 -4.14
CA VAL A 46 8.56 -0.61 -4.79
C VAL A 46 8.25 -1.99 -4.24
N ASP A 47 9.26 -2.84 -3.99
CA ASP A 47 9.06 -4.14 -3.35
C ASP A 47 8.40 -4.01 -1.97
N VAL A 48 8.86 -3.04 -1.17
CA VAL A 48 8.29 -2.77 0.17
C VAL A 48 6.88 -2.20 0.06
N ALA A 49 6.63 -1.30 -0.89
CA ALA A 49 5.32 -0.72 -1.13
C ALA A 49 4.31 -1.80 -1.58
N GLU A 50 4.71 -2.73 -2.45
CA GLU A 50 3.88 -3.83 -2.89
C GLU A 50 3.57 -4.81 -1.73
N ALA A 51 4.58 -5.16 -0.94
CA ALA A 51 4.38 -6.01 0.24
C ALA A 51 3.42 -5.36 1.25
N LEU A 52 3.56 -4.06 1.48
CA LEU A 52 2.68 -3.29 2.35
C LEU A 52 1.24 -3.27 1.81
N HIS A 53 1.07 -3.01 0.51
CA HIS A 53 -0.23 -3.02 -0.15
C HIS A 53 -0.91 -4.38 0.03
N ARG A 54 -0.24 -5.49 -0.28
CA ARG A 54 -0.77 -6.86 -0.07
C ARG A 54 -1.20 -7.11 1.38
N ASN A 55 -0.38 -6.71 2.35
CA ASN A 55 -0.69 -6.88 3.77
C ASN A 55 -1.91 -6.05 4.21
N LEU A 56 -2.01 -4.81 3.75
CA LEU A 56 -3.16 -3.94 4.04
C LEU A 56 -4.44 -4.48 3.40
N THR A 57 -4.39 -4.96 2.16
CA THR A 57 -5.53 -5.58 1.48
C THR A 57 -6.02 -6.82 2.24
N LEU A 58 -5.10 -7.69 2.68
CA LEU A 58 -5.44 -8.87 3.50
C LEU A 58 -6.06 -8.47 4.84
N LEU A 59 -5.46 -7.50 5.53
CA LEU A 59 -5.97 -7.00 6.82
C LEU A 59 -7.37 -6.39 6.67
N ARG A 60 -7.60 -5.64 5.59
CA ARG A 60 -8.90 -5.05 5.26
C ARG A 60 -9.95 -6.13 5.04
N LYS A 61 -9.63 -7.17 4.26
CA LYS A 61 -10.53 -8.32 4.05
C LYS A 61 -10.91 -8.97 5.37
N ARG A 62 -9.92 -9.33 6.19
CA ARG A 62 -10.13 -9.96 7.49
C ARG A 62 -10.92 -9.07 8.46
N SER A 63 -10.64 -7.76 8.48
CA SER A 63 -11.37 -6.77 9.27
C SER A 63 -12.83 -6.67 8.83
N GLY A 64 -13.09 -6.68 7.52
CA GLY A 64 -14.43 -6.72 6.96
C GLY A 64 -15.21 -7.97 7.37
N GLU A 65 -14.61 -9.15 7.25
CA GLU A 65 -15.20 -10.42 7.68
C GLU A 65 -15.51 -10.43 9.18
N LEU A 66 -14.59 -9.94 10.02
CA LEU A 66 -14.81 -9.87 11.47
C LEU A 66 -15.90 -8.86 11.83
N SER A 67 -15.95 -7.72 11.14
CA SER A 67 -17.00 -6.72 11.31
C SER A 67 -18.38 -7.30 10.98
N GLN A 68 -18.47 -8.09 9.90
CA GLN A 68 -19.72 -8.78 9.55
C GLN A 68 -20.13 -9.79 10.61
N LYS A 69 -19.20 -10.65 11.07
CA LYS A 69 -19.47 -11.61 12.15
C LYS A 69 -19.93 -10.93 13.44
N LEU A 70 -19.34 -9.78 13.80
CA LEU A 70 -19.76 -9.02 14.97
C LEU A 70 -21.21 -8.51 14.83
N LYS A 71 -21.62 -8.07 13.64
CA LYS A 71 -23.02 -7.66 13.39
C LYS A 71 -23.98 -8.83 13.51
N GLU A 72 -23.62 -9.98 12.97
CA GLU A 72 -24.43 -11.21 13.07
C GLU A 72 -24.61 -11.62 14.54
N LEU A 73 -23.52 -11.65 15.31
CA LEU A 73 -23.56 -11.94 16.75
C LEU A 73 -24.38 -10.91 17.53
N GLN A 74 -24.24 -9.62 17.22
CA GLN A 74 -25.04 -8.56 17.83
C GLN A 74 -26.53 -8.77 17.59
N HIS A 75 -26.93 -9.14 16.36
CA HIS A 75 -28.31 -9.46 16.05
C HIS A 75 -28.81 -10.68 16.84
N LEU A 76 -28.02 -11.76 16.90
CA LEU A 76 -28.38 -12.97 17.67
C LEU A 76 -28.56 -12.67 19.16
N ILE A 77 -27.66 -11.89 19.75
CA ILE A 77 -27.76 -11.46 21.16
C ILE A 77 -29.01 -10.61 21.39
N LEU A 78 -29.36 -9.71 20.46
CA LEU A 78 -30.56 -8.89 20.57
C LEU A 78 -31.83 -9.76 20.59
N GLU A 79 -31.91 -10.75 19.71
CA GLU A 79 -33.05 -11.69 19.71
C GLU A 79 -33.08 -12.54 20.97
N GLN A 80 -31.92 -13.02 21.44
CA GLN A 80 -31.82 -13.77 22.69
C GLN A 80 -32.29 -12.95 23.91
N ILE A 81 -31.91 -11.67 24.00
CA ILE A 81 -32.36 -10.77 25.07
C ILE A 81 -33.89 -10.60 25.03
N LYS A 82 -34.48 -10.47 23.84
CA LYS A 82 -35.95 -10.36 23.69
C LYS A 82 -36.65 -11.64 24.12
N GLU A 83 -36.11 -12.80 23.73
CA GLU A 83 -36.67 -14.09 24.09
C GLU A 83 -36.57 -14.32 25.59
N MET A 84 -35.41 -14.06 26.21
CA MET A 84 -35.24 -14.14 27.65
C MET A 84 -36.23 -13.25 28.39
N HIS A 85 -36.40 -12.00 27.94
CA HIS A 85 -37.35 -11.08 28.57
C HIS A 85 -38.79 -11.60 28.50
N ARG A 86 -39.21 -12.16 27.35
CA ARG A 86 -40.55 -12.76 27.19
C ARG A 86 -40.74 -13.99 28.07
N THR A 87 -39.75 -14.88 28.09
CA THR A 87 -39.78 -16.11 28.90
C THR A 87 -39.82 -15.78 30.38
N GLU A 88 -39.10 -14.75 30.82
CA GLU A 88 -39.10 -14.32 32.21
C GLU A 88 -40.46 -13.72 32.63
N VAL A 89 -41.09 -12.95 31.74
CA VAL A 89 -42.48 -12.48 31.93
C VAL A 89 -43.47 -13.64 32.02
N ASP A 90 -43.35 -14.65 31.17
CA ASP A 90 -44.19 -15.84 31.21
C ASP A 90 -43.99 -16.64 32.52
N ILE A 91 -42.75 -16.77 32.99
CA ILE A 91 -42.43 -17.43 34.27
C ILE A 91 -43.06 -16.67 35.45
N ASP A 92 -42.94 -15.34 35.50
CA ASP A 92 -43.56 -14.52 36.55
C ASP A 92 -45.09 -14.71 36.59
N ILE A 93 -45.74 -14.70 35.44
CA ILE A 93 -47.18 -14.96 35.33
C ILE A 93 -47.52 -16.36 35.87
N LYS A 94 -46.74 -17.38 35.50
CA LYS A 94 -46.94 -18.76 35.95
C LYS A 94 -46.73 -18.92 37.46
N ILE A 95 -45.72 -18.27 38.04
CA ILE A 95 -45.49 -18.26 39.49
C ILE A 95 -46.67 -17.59 40.21
N ARG A 96 -47.15 -16.44 39.71
CA ARG A 96 -48.30 -15.73 40.29
C ARG A 96 -49.59 -16.52 40.20
N ALA A 97 -49.82 -17.21 39.08
CA ALA A 97 -50.99 -18.07 38.89
C ALA A 97 -51.05 -19.24 39.90
N CYS A 98 -49.89 -19.73 40.36
CA CYS A 98 -49.82 -20.79 41.37
C CYS A 98 -50.33 -20.36 42.76
N GLN A 99 -50.51 -19.06 43.02
CA GLN A 99 -50.96 -18.56 44.33
C GLN A 99 -52.34 -19.07 44.74
N GLY A 100 -53.21 -19.40 43.79
CA GLY A 100 -54.51 -20.00 44.05
C GLY A 100 -54.52 -21.53 44.11
N SER A 101 -53.42 -22.20 43.77
CA SER A 101 -53.37 -23.67 43.63
C SER A 101 -52.32 -24.34 44.52
N CYS A 102 -51.29 -23.62 44.97
CA CYS A 102 -50.17 -24.16 45.73
C CYS A 102 -50.22 -23.77 47.21
N LYS A 103 -49.68 -24.63 48.09
CA LYS A 103 -49.61 -24.40 49.54
C LYS A 103 -48.79 -23.15 49.92
N SER A 104 -47.81 -22.78 49.09
CA SER A 104 -46.97 -21.60 49.26
C SER A 104 -46.46 -21.12 47.90
N THR A 105 -46.22 -19.82 47.74
CA THR A 105 -45.63 -19.24 46.54
C THR A 105 -44.40 -18.40 46.84
N SER A 106 -43.48 -18.35 45.88
CA SER A 106 -42.34 -17.44 45.89
C SER A 106 -42.73 -16.09 45.31
N VAL A 107 -42.31 -15.00 45.95
CA VAL A 107 -42.41 -13.66 45.37
C VAL A 107 -41.30 -13.50 44.33
N TYR A 108 -41.69 -13.35 43.07
CA TYR A 108 -40.80 -13.08 41.95
C TYR A 108 -41.12 -11.69 41.38
N SER A 109 -40.10 -10.98 40.89
CA SER A 109 -40.25 -9.67 40.28
C SER A 109 -39.22 -9.51 39.17
N ILE A 110 -39.63 -8.92 38.06
CA ILE A 110 -38.80 -8.75 36.86
C ILE A 110 -38.19 -7.37 36.86
N ASP A 111 -36.88 -7.28 36.61
CA ASP A 111 -36.22 -6.01 36.33
C ASP A 111 -36.29 -5.67 34.83
N HIS A 112 -37.37 -4.99 34.44
CA HIS A 112 -37.54 -4.50 33.07
C HIS A 112 -36.48 -3.47 32.66
N GLN A 113 -35.90 -2.74 33.62
CA GLN A 113 -34.93 -1.69 33.35
C GLN A 113 -33.57 -2.29 32.99
N TYR A 114 -33.20 -3.42 33.60
CA TYR A 114 -32.02 -4.20 33.22
C TYR A 114 -32.08 -4.71 31.77
N TYR A 115 -33.23 -5.26 31.35
CA TYR A 115 -33.41 -5.68 29.94
C TYR A 115 -33.38 -4.51 28.94
N LYS A 116 -33.81 -3.33 29.37
CA LYS A 116 -33.71 -2.11 28.56
C LYS A 116 -32.26 -1.64 28.45
N SER A 117 -31.52 -1.57 29.57
CA SER A 117 -30.13 -1.12 29.57
C SER A 117 -29.24 -2.04 28.73
N MET A 118 -29.43 -3.37 28.78
CA MET A 118 -28.70 -4.30 27.92
C MET A 118 -28.92 -4.03 26.42
N ARG A 119 -30.16 -3.73 26.01
CA ARG A 119 -30.46 -3.37 24.61
C ARG A 119 -29.83 -2.04 24.21
N ASP A 120 -29.89 -1.05 25.09
CA ASP A 120 -29.32 0.27 24.83
C ASP A 120 -27.79 0.20 24.70
N SER A 121 -27.11 -0.54 25.59
CA SER A 121 -25.67 -0.79 25.48
C SER A 121 -25.29 -1.54 24.19
N LEU A 122 -26.10 -2.53 23.79
CA LEU A 122 -25.87 -3.25 22.54
C LEU A 122 -26.04 -2.33 21.32
N ALA A 123 -27.00 -1.41 21.35
CA ALA A 123 -27.22 -0.44 20.28
C ALA A 123 -26.07 0.58 20.15
N GLU A 124 -25.51 1.03 21.27
CA GLU A 124 -24.36 1.95 21.31
C GLU A 124 -23.10 1.35 20.68
N LEU A 125 -22.84 0.06 20.95
CA LEU A 125 -21.74 -0.69 20.33
C LEU A 125 -21.83 -0.71 18.80
N GLY A 126 -23.04 -0.86 18.25
CA GLY A 126 -23.28 -0.84 16.80
C GLY A 126 -22.96 0.52 16.15
N GLN A 127 -23.29 1.63 16.82
CA GLN A 127 -23.07 2.98 16.30
C GLN A 127 -21.59 3.38 16.24
N THR A 128 -20.76 2.84 17.14
CA THR A 128 -19.33 3.14 17.18
C THR A 128 -18.57 2.41 16.06
N ALA A 129 -19.06 1.24 15.65
CA ALA A 129 -18.44 0.44 14.60
C ALA A 129 -18.61 1.05 13.18
N GLU A 130 -19.72 1.72 12.90
CA GLU A 130 -20.02 2.29 11.57
C GLU A 130 -19.22 3.57 11.26
N LYS A 131 -18.90 4.39 12.28
CA LYS A 131 -18.27 5.72 12.09
C LYS A 131 -16.81 5.69 11.61
N LYS A 132 -16.15 4.52 11.54
CA LYS A 132 -14.71 4.39 11.21
C LYS A 132 -14.39 3.92 9.80
N ARG A 133 -15.37 3.83 8.89
CA ARG A 133 -15.12 3.46 7.50
C ARG A 133 -14.57 4.65 6.71
N THR A 134 -13.29 4.98 6.88
CA THR A 134 -12.60 5.80 5.89
C THR A 134 -12.37 4.94 4.64
N VAL A 135 -12.93 5.39 3.51
CA VAL A 135 -12.74 4.75 2.22
C VAL A 135 -11.31 5.07 1.77
N PHE A 136 -10.36 4.21 2.09
CA PHE A 136 -9.06 4.23 1.45
C PHE A 136 -9.20 3.67 0.03
N LYS A 137 -8.84 4.46 -0.98
CA LYS A 137 -8.71 4.02 -2.37
C LYS A 137 -7.54 3.04 -2.44
N ASP A 138 -7.75 1.88 -3.04
CA ASP A 138 -6.78 0.79 -3.07
C ASP A 138 -5.78 1.02 -4.21
N THR A 139 -4.93 2.04 -4.06
CA THR A 139 -4.01 2.43 -5.13
C THR A 139 -2.73 1.61 -5.04
N LYS A 140 -2.37 0.96 -6.16
CA LYS A 140 -1.14 0.18 -6.28
C LYS A 140 -0.04 0.99 -6.96
N LEU A 141 1.16 0.91 -6.41
CA LEU A 141 2.37 1.48 -6.97
C LEU A 141 2.99 0.50 -7.98
N GLN A 142 3.36 0.96 -9.17
CA GLN A 142 4.04 0.16 -10.19
C GLN A 142 5.23 0.91 -10.80
N LEU A 143 6.23 0.16 -11.25
CA LEU A 143 7.35 0.68 -12.05
C LEU A 143 7.11 0.34 -13.51
N HIS A 144 7.12 1.34 -14.38
CA HIS A 144 7.07 1.15 -15.82
C HIS A 144 8.41 1.48 -16.46
N PRO A 145 8.96 0.61 -17.33
CA PRO A 145 10.20 0.90 -18.03
C PRO A 145 10.01 2.03 -19.05
N VAL A 146 10.98 2.93 -19.08
CA VAL A 146 11.06 4.08 -19.99
C VAL A 146 12.09 3.77 -21.09
N PRO A 147 11.74 3.93 -22.38
CA PRO A 147 12.68 3.69 -23.48
C PRO A 147 13.90 4.61 -23.39
N ALA A 148 15.09 4.02 -23.36
CA ALA A 148 16.33 4.79 -23.41
C ALA A 148 16.58 5.35 -24.84
N PRO A 149 17.09 6.58 -24.97
CA PRO A 149 17.43 7.15 -26.28
C PRO A 149 18.61 6.38 -26.92
N PRO A 150 18.58 6.15 -28.25
CA PRO A 150 19.62 5.39 -28.92
C PRO A 150 20.98 6.10 -28.88
N VAL A 151 22.06 5.33 -28.70
CA VAL A 151 23.44 5.83 -28.73
C VAL A 151 24.03 5.62 -30.12
N SER A 152 24.67 6.65 -30.69
CA SER A 152 25.28 6.56 -32.01
C SER A 152 26.42 5.53 -32.06
N LEU A 153 26.48 4.76 -33.16
CA LEU A 153 27.55 3.78 -33.37
C LEU A 153 28.94 4.43 -33.38
N SER A 154 29.06 5.62 -33.96
CA SER A 154 30.32 6.38 -34.00
C SER A 154 30.88 6.69 -32.62
N TYR A 155 30.02 6.98 -31.65
CA TYR A 155 30.43 7.21 -30.26
C TYR A 155 30.99 5.93 -29.62
N ARG A 156 30.35 4.78 -29.85
CA ARG A 156 30.82 3.47 -29.35
C ARG A 156 32.15 3.03 -29.96
N MET A 157 32.55 3.56 -31.11
CA MET A 157 33.83 3.24 -31.75
C MET A 157 35.02 3.96 -31.11
N ILE A 158 34.79 5.01 -30.32
CA ILE A 158 35.87 5.80 -29.72
C ILE A 158 36.67 4.91 -28.73
N PRO A 159 38.01 4.81 -28.85
CA PRO A 159 38.83 3.89 -28.05
C PRO A 159 38.66 4.07 -26.53
N ILE A 160 38.61 5.30 -26.05
CA ILE A 160 38.43 5.60 -24.61
C ILE A 160 37.02 5.27 -24.13
N VAL A 161 35.98 5.42 -24.97
CA VAL A 161 34.61 5.02 -24.64
C VAL A 161 34.51 3.51 -24.46
N ARG A 162 35.18 2.74 -25.33
CA ARG A 162 35.25 1.27 -25.22
C ARG A 162 36.05 0.82 -24.01
N LYS A 163 37.20 1.45 -23.77
CA LYS A 163 38.11 1.09 -22.67
C LYS A 163 37.50 1.40 -21.30
N GLU A 164 36.86 2.56 -21.16
CA GLU A 164 36.29 3.04 -19.88
C GLU A 164 34.79 2.72 -19.73
N LEU A 165 34.18 2.02 -20.71
CA LEU A 165 32.76 1.62 -20.72
C LEU A 165 31.79 2.79 -20.47
N LEU A 166 31.97 3.89 -21.22
CA LEU A 166 31.14 5.10 -21.11
C LEU A 166 29.82 4.94 -21.88
N THR A 167 29.04 3.90 -21.58
CA THR A 167 27.84 3.49 -22.33
C THR A 167 26.56 4.20 -21.90
N LYS A 168 26.64 5.44 -21.40
CA LYS A 168 25.48 6.23 -20.95
C LYS A 168 24.48 5.47 -20.06
N PHE A 169 24.96 4.55 -19.21
CA PHE A 169 24.12 3.73 -18.33
C PHE A 169 23.09 2.85 -19.05
N GLU A 170 23.41 2.36 -20.25
CA GLU A 170 22.59 1.39 -20.99
C GLU A 170 22.26 0.11 -20.18
N ASP A 171 23.08 -0.20 -19.17
CA ASP A 171 22.89 -1.33 -18.25
C ASP A 171 21.89 -1.07 -17.12
N ILE A 172 21.38 0.16 -16.99
CA ILE A 172 20.43 0.55 -15.95
C ILE A 172 19.10 0.84 -16.61
N GLU A 173 18.09 0.05 -16.27
CA GLU A 173 16.72 0.29 -16.72
C GLU A 173 16.19 1.59 -16.11
N GLN A 174 15.70 2.48 -16.97
CA GLN A 174 15.03 3.69 -16.53
C GLN A 174 13.58 3.33 -16.25
N ASN A 175 13.10 3.60 -15.04
CA ASN A 175 11.73 3.31 -14.65
C ASN A 175 11.01 4.59 -14.24
N GLN A 176 9.72 4.68 -14.57
CA GLN A 176 8.81 5.70 -14.08
C GLN A 176 7.92 5.13 -12.98
N VAL A 177 7.82 5.85 -11.87
CA VAL A 177 7.01 5.45 -10.70
C VAL A 177 5.56 5.89 -10.88
N VAL A 178 4.74 4.87 -11.02
CA VAL A 178 3.34 4.82 -11.34
C VAL A 178 2.32 4.60 -10.24
N LEU A 179 1.25 5.38 -10.11
CA LEU A 179 0.04 4.92 -9.44
C LEU A 179 -0.95 4.38 -10.47
N GLU A 180 -1.32 3.11 -10.36
CA GLU A 180 -2.14 2.37 -11.34
C GLU A 180 -3.47 3.09 -11.63
N ASP A 181 -4.16 3.58 -10.59
CA ASP A 181 -5.41 4.32 -10.72
C ASP A 181 -5.31 5.63 -11.51
N ILE A 182 -4.11 6.23 -11.64
CA ILE A 182 -3.89 7.50 -12.35
C ILE A 182 -3.44 7.24 -13.79
N TRP A 183 -2.79 6.09 -14.04
CA TRP A 183 -2.40 5.69 -15.39
C TRP A 183 -3.59 5.30 -16.26
N GLU A 184 -4.56 4.57 -15.71
CA GLU A 184 -5.76 4.18 -16.48
C GLU A 184 -6.52 5.41 -16.96
N ASP A 185 -6.57 6.48 -16.16
CA ASP A 185 -7.18 7.75 -16.54
C ASP A 185 -6.39 8.46 -17.66
N LEU A 186 -5.05 8.36 -17.67
CA LEU A 186 -4.17 8.97 -18.67
C LEU A 186 -4.11 8.22 -20.02
N LEU A 187 -4.46 6.94 -20.05
CA LEU A 187 -4.49 6.12 -21.27
C LEU A 187 -5.85 6.18 -22.00
N ASN A 188 -6.88 6.71 -21.33
CA ASN A 188 -8.25 6.80 -21.84
C ASN A 188 -8.62 8.21 -22.35
N GLU A 189 -7.67 9.14 -22.41
CA GLU A 189 -7.75 10.44 -23.13
C GLU A 189 -7.00 10.40 -24.48
#